data_AF-A0A940DFQ5-F1
#
_entry.id   AF-A0A940DFQ5-F1
#
_cell.length_a   1.000
_cell.length_b   1.000
_cell.length_c   1.000
_cell.angle_alpha   90.00
_cell.angle_beta   90.00
_cell.angle_gamma   90.00
#
_symmetry.space_group_name_H-M   'P 1'
#
loop_
_entity.id
_entity.type
_entity.pdbx_description
1 polymer ?
#
loop_
_entity_poly.entity_id
_entity_poly.type
_entity_poly.pdbx_seq_one_letter_code
_entity_poly.pdbx_strand_id
1 'polypeptide(L)'
;MRVIAGKYRGIKLDTLKDMSVRPTTDRVKESMFNLIRDRLEGAVVLDLFCGSGALGIEALSRGAEFAVFADRATDSVETARANLAKTDAEYLLVRSDFTATVDKLAREGRKFDLIFLDPPYNTGADTAAIELIASRGILADGGVIVVERAREGKPPATPKGYRITDSRDYGSSTVELVEKASACCLTGTFDPFTLGHEYLLECALNEFDVVYIAVLVNPEKVTSLSPEKRVKLITQCVRKYRRNIVTEYYEGLAIDYCKKNDIEY
;
A
#
# COMPACT_ATOMS: atom_id res chain seq x y z
N MET A 1 -18.67 20.48 5.49
CA MET A 1 -18.41 19.10 5.98
C MET A 1 -18.23 19.16 7.50
N ARG A 2 -18.21 18.04 8.23
CA ARG A 2 -17.84 18.03 9.66
C ARG A 2 -17.03 16.77 10.03
N VAL A 3 -16.34 16.81 11.15
CA VAL A 3 -15.72 15.63 11.76
C VAL A 3 -16.81 14.73 12.37
N ILE A 4 -16.74 13.43 12.11
CA ILE A 4 -17.83 12.47 12.37
C ILE A 4 -17.70 11.84 13.76
N ALA A 5 -16.50 11.40 14.12
CA ALA A 5 -16.23 10.73 15.40
C ALA A 5 -14.89 11.16 16.02
N GLY A 6 -14.64 10.73 17.25
CA GLY A 6 -13.38 10.99 17.96
C GLY A 6 -13.32 12.32 18.71
N LYS A 7 -12.12 12.76 19.09
CA LYS A 7 -11.83 13.95 19.91
C LYS A 7 -12.40 15.24 19.31
N TYR A 8 -12.36 15.38 17.99
CA TYR A 8 -12.78 16.57 17.25
C TYR A 8 -14.20 16.46 16.69
N ARG A 9 -14.98 15.47 17.14
CA ARG A 9 -16.35 15.22 16.64
C ARG A 9 -17.20 16.48 16.62
N GLY A 10 -17.87 16.72 15.49
CA GLY A 10 -18.79 17.83 15.30
C GLY A 10 -18.15 19.14 14.84
N ILE A 11 -16.81 19.25 14.83
CA ILE A 11 -16.13 20.43 14.26
C ILE A 11 -16.51 20.59 12.79
N LYS A 12 -16.95 21.80 12.41
CA LYS A 12 -17.29 22.13 11.03
C LYS A 12 -16.00 22.39 10.22
N LEU A 13 -15.87 21.66 9.13
CA LEU A 13 -14.76 21.79 8.19
C LEU A 13 -15.21 22.58 6.95
N ASP A 14 -14.37 23.53 6.58
CA ASP A 14 -14.48 24.32 5.37
C ASP A 14 -14.19 23.43 4.16
N THR A 15 -14.84 23.72 3.05
CA THR A 15 -14.79 22.91 1.83
C THR A 15 -14.36 23.76 0.64
N LEU A 16 -13.69 23.14 -0.34
CA LEU A 16 -13.33 23.80 -1.59
C LEU A 16 -14.59 24.19 -2.37
N LYS A 17 -14.58 25.37 -3.00
CA LYS A 17 -15.74 25.96 -3.69
C LYS A 17 -16.15 25.21 -4.96
N ASP A 18 -15.24 24.43 -5.54
CA ASP A 18 -15.36 23.86 -6.90
C ASP A 18 -15.67 22.35 -6.91
N MET A 19 -16.41 21.86 -5.90
CA MET A 19 -16.84 20.46 -5.83
C MET A 19 -18.05 20.20 -6.74
N SER A 20 -17.88 20.39 -8.05
CA SER A 20 -18.86 19.95 -9.08
C SER A 20 -19.00 18.43 -9.13
N VAL A 21 -18.13 17.68 -8.45
CA VAL A 21 -18.28 16.24 -8.22
C VAL A 21 -18.13 15.94 -6.73
N ARG A 22 -19.24 16.17 -6.04
CA ARG A 22 -19.77 15.59 -4.78
C ARG A 22 -18.78 15.31 -3.62
N PRO A 23 -19.10 15.75 -2.40
CA PRO A 23 -18.35 15.37 -1.21
C PRO A 23 -18.42 13.85 -1.04
N THR A 24 -17.30 13.22 -0.66
CA THR A 24 -17.32 11.96 0.10
C THR A 24 -18.33 12.17 1.23
N THR A 25 -19.54 11.62 1.07
CA THR A 25 -20.61 11.92 2.03
C THR A 25 -20.16 11.48 3.41
N ASP A 26 -20.66 12.12 4.47
CA ASP A 26 -20.35 11.70 5.84
C ASP A 26 -20.50 10.17 6.01
N ARG A 27 -21.44 9.54 5.28
CA ARG A 27 -21.63 8.08 5.26
C ARG A 27 -20.47 7.29 4.61
N VAL A 28 -19.91 7.76 3.50
CA VAL A 28 -18.76 7.10 2.85
C VAL A 28 -17.54 7.19 3.76
N LYS A 29 -17.28 8.39 4.30
CA LYS A 29 -16.17 8.59 5.24
C LYS A 29 -16.35 7.73 6.48
N GLU A 30 -17.53 7.72 7.10
CA GLU A 30 -17.79 6.86 8.27
C GLU A 30 -17.57 5.38 7.95
N SER A 31 -18.02 4.92 6.79
CA SER A 31 -17.83 3.53 6.35
C SER A 31 -16.36 3.20 6.11
N MET A 32 -15.62 4.09 5.45
CA MET A 32 -14.17 3.98 5.24
C MET A 32 -13.43 3.88 6.58
N PHE A 33 -13.69 4.78 7.53
CA PHE A 33 -13.05 4.74 8.84
C PHE A 33 -13.47 3.55 9.70
N ASN A 34 -14.61 2.92 9.41
CA ASN A 34 -14.98 1.66 10.04
C ASN A 34 -14.15 0.48 9.52
N LEU A 35 -13.68 0.53 8.26
CA LEU A 35 -12.80 -0.51 7.69
C LEU A 35 -11.43 -0.55 8.36
N ILE A 36 -10.91 0.62 8.71
CA ILE A 36 -9.56 0.81 9.26
C ILE A 36 -9.58 1.11 10.76
N ARG A 37 -10.70 0.87 11.45
CA ARG A 37 -10.90 1.30 12.85
C ARG A 37 -9.76 0.86 13.77
N ASP A 38 -9.39 -0.42 13.67
CA ASP A 38 -8.40 -1.05 14.54
C ASP A 38 -6.96 -0.66 14.20
N ARG A 39 -6.77 0.20 13.19
CA ARG A 39 -5.47 0.69 12.70
C ARG A 39 -5.24 2.18 12.97
N LEU A 40 -6.16 2.85 13.68
CA LEU A 40 -6.10 4.32 13.87
C LEU A 40 -5.39 4.75 15.14
N GLU A 41 -5.52 3.98 16.22
CA GLU A 41 -4.95 4.35 17.51
C GLU A 41 -3.43 4.37 17.45
N GLY A 42 -2.81 5.52 17.75
CA GLY A 42 -1.36 5.71 17.69
C GLY A 42 -0.79 5.76 16.26
N ALA A 43 -1.63 5.76 15.22
CA ALA A 43 -1.15 5.70 13.84
C ALA A 43 -0.44 6.99 13.40
N VAL A 44 0.60 6.83 12.58
CA VAL A 44 1.24 7.89 11.80
C VAL A 44 0.63 7.90 10.40
N VAL A 45 -0.03 9.01 10.05
CA VAL A 45 -0.87 9.11 8.85
C VAL A 45 -0.24 10.02 7.80
N LEU A 46 -0.37 9.66 6.53
CA LEU A 46 -0.11 10.53 5.39
C LEU A 46 -1.39 10.72 4.57
N ASP A 47 -1.80 11.97 4.33
CA ASP A 47 -2.90 12.35 3.43
C ASP A 47 -2.29 13.03 2.19
N LEU A 48 -2.05 12.26 1.13
CA LEU A 48 -1.17 12.62 0.00
C LEU A 48 -1.84 13.47 -1.09
N PHE A 49 -3.16 13.67 -0.97
CA PHE A 49 -3.99 14.53 -1.82
C PHE A 49 -5.02 15.22 -0.94
N CYS A 50 -4.56 15.93 0.09
CA CYS A 50 -5.39 16.18 1.25
C CYS A 50 -6.62 17.06 0.98
N GLY A 51 -6.62 17.89 -0.07
CA GLY A 51 -7.73 18.77 -0.36
C GLY A 51 -8.06 19.66 0.84
N SER A 52 -9.23 19.47 1.43
CA SER A 52 -9.66 20.18 2.66
C SER A 52 -9.06 19.65 3.97
N GLY A 53 -8.26 18.58 3.93
CA GLY A 53 -7.67 17.87 5.08
C GLY A 53 -8.64 16.93 5.79
N ALA A 54 -9.80 16.66 5.20
CA ALA A 54 -10.92 16.08 5.93
C ALA A 54 -10.79 14.58 6.24
N LEU A 55 -9.89 13.85 5.58
CA LEU A 55 -9.56 12.46 5.91
C LEU A 55 -8.51 12.42 7.01
N GLY A 56 -7.37 13.09 6.84
CA GLY A 56 -6.34 13.13 7.89
C GLY A 56 -6.84 13.73 9.22
N ILE A 57 -7.69 14.76 9.20
CA ILE A 57 -8.31 15.31 10.44
C ILE A 57 -9.23 14.28 11.11
N GLU A 58 -9.97 13.50 10.34
CA GLU A 58 -10.83 12.44 10.90
C GLU A 58 -9.97 11.33 11.51
N ALA A 59 -8.82 11.00 10.93
CA ALA A 59 -7.87 10.06 11.51
C ALA A 59 -7.28 10.57 12.83
N LEU A 60 -6.81 11.82 12.87
CA LEU A 60 -6.35 12.49 14.10
C LEU A 60 -7.44 12.50 15.17
N SER A 61 -8.69 12.81 14.77
CA SER A 61 -9.82 12.78 15.70
C SER A 61 -10.01 11.40 16.33
N ARG A 62 -9.80 10.33 15.57
CA ARG A 62 -10.03 8.93 15.98
C ARG A 62 -8.83 8.29 16.69
N GLY A 63 -7.78 9.05 16.98
CA GLY A 63 -6.66 8.59 17.81
C GLY A 63 -5.33 8.41 17.08
N ALA A 64 -5.23 8.83 15.82
CA ALA A 64 -3.91 8.93 15.17
C ALA A 64 -3.04 9.94 15.92
N GLU A 65 -1.77 9.59 16.13
CA GLU A 65 -0.82 10.41 16.90
C GLU A 65 -0.34 11.61 16.09
N PHE A 66 -0.11 11.42 14.79
CA PHE A 66 0.46 12.43 13.91
C PHE A 66 -0.05 12.26 12.49
N ALA A 67 -0.24 13.36 11.76
CA ALA A 67 -0.60 13.32 10.35
C ALA A 67 0.19 14.31 9.49
N VAL A 68 0.68 13.84 8.34
CA VAL A 68 1.23 14.67 7.27
C VAL A 68 0.14 14.90 6.23
N PHE A 69 -0.07 16.14 5.86
CA PHE A 69 -1.01 16.57 4.82
C PHE A 69 -0.22 17.14 3.65
N ALA A 70 -0.49 16.66 2.45
CA ALA A 70 0.16 17.15 1.24
C ALA A 70 -0.86 17.43 0.13
N ASP A 71 -0.72 18.59 -0.50
CA ASP A 71 -1.45 18.96 -1.71
C ASP A 71 -0.64 19.99 -2.51
N ARG A 72 -0.82 19.99 -3.84
CA ARG A 72 -0.17 20.94 -4.74
C ARG A 72 -0.94 22.27 -4.81
N ALA A 73 -2.27 22.22 -4.74
CA ALA A 73 -3.13 23.36 -4.96
C ALA A 73 -3.11 24.31 -3.75
N THR A 74 -2.90 25.61 -4.02
CA THR A 74 -2.88 26.64 -2.97
C THR A 74 -4.18 26.64 -2.17
N ASP A 75 -5.31 26.57 -2.86
CA ASP A 75 -6.63 26.62 -2.22
C ASP A 75 -6.88 25.42 -1.32
N SER A 76 -6.44 24.21 -1.72
CA SER A 76 -6.47 23.02 -0.87
C SER A 76 -5.66 23.26 0.40
N VAL A 77 -4.38 23.64 0.26
CA VAL A 77 -3.49 23.83 1.41
C VAL A 77 -4.00 24.90 2.37
N GLU A 78 -4.50 26.02 1.87
CA GLU A 78 -5.06 27.08 2.72
C GLU A 78 -6.35 26.65 3.42
N THR A 79 -7.21 25.88 2.74
CA THR A 79 -8.41 25.30 3.35
C THR A 79 -8.06 24.27 4.42
N ALA A 80 -7.11 23.37 4.14
CA ALA A 80 -6.59 22.41 5.10
C ALA A 80 -5.97 23.12 6.31
N ARG A 81 -5.18 24.18 6.09
CA ARG A 81 -4.59 25.00 7.16
C ARG A 81 -5.67 25.60 8.07
N ALA A 82 -6.71 26.20 7.49
CA ALA A 82 -7.82 26.78 8.25
C ALA A 82 -8.60 25.73 9.05
N ASN A 83 -8.76 24.53 8.50
CA ASN A 83 -9.40 23.40 9.18
C ASN A 83 -8.55 22.81 10.30
N LEU A 84 -7.25 22.64 10.07
CA LEU A 84 -6.29 22.16 11.06
C LEU A 84 -6.15 23.13 12.24
N ALA A 85 -6.25 24.44 12.01
CA ALA A 85 -6.25 25.44 13.07
C ALA A 85 -7.45 25.32 14.04
N LYS A 86 -8.47 24.51 13.72
CA LYS A 86 -9.62 24.20 14.59
C LYS A 86 -9.33 23.03 15.54
N THR A 87 -8.19 22.35 15.38
CA THR A 87 -7.76 21.24 16.23
C THR A 87 -6.50 21.61 17.00
N ASP A 88 -6.21 20.85 18.06
CA ASP A 88 -4.95 20.92 18.82
C ASP A 88 -4.01 19.75 18.45
N ALA A 89 -4.22 19.14 17.27
CA ALA A 89 -3.50 17.94 16.86
C ALA A 89 -2.07 18.26 16.40
N GLU A 90 -1.18 17.27 16.48
CA GLU A 90 0.13 17.36 15.84
C GLU A 90 0.04 17.01 14.35
N TYR A 91 0.57 17.89 13.50
CA TYR A 91 0.56 17.70 12.05
C TYR A 91 1.70 18.39 11.34
N LEU A 92 1.96 17.95 10.11
CA LEU A 92 2.80 18.66 9.14
C LEU A 92 1.98 18.92 7.87
N LEU A 93 1.89 20.19 7.45
CA LEU A 93 1.22 20.56 6.21
C LEU A 93 2.26 20.97 5.16
N VAL A 94 2.26 20.26 4.03
CA VAL A 94 3.22 20.42 2.93
C VAL A 94 2.49 20.85 1.67
N ARG A 95 2.91 21.98 1.08
CA ARG A 95 2.47 22.37 -0.26
C ARG A 95 3.44 21.82 -1.29
N SER A 96 3.14 20.68 -1.87
CA SER A 96 3.96 20.03 -2.89
C SER A 96 3.15 18.98 -3.64
N ASP A 97 3.60 18.58 -4.83
CA ASP A 97 3.01 17.42 -5.50
C ASP A 97 3.37 16.13 -4.77
N PHE A 98 2.62 15.06 -5.07
CA PHE A 98 2.79 13.78 -4.39
C PHE A 98 4.19 13.17 -4.61
N THR A 99 4.82 13.41 -5.78
CA THR A 99 6.12 12.83 -6.10
C THR A 99 7.20 13.43 -5.22
N ALA A 100 7.31 14.76 -5.22
CA ALA A 100 8.27 15.49 -4.39
C ALA A 100 8.01 15.27 -2.89
N THR A 101 6.75 15.14 -2.48
CA THR A 101 6.38 14.83 -1.10
C THR A 101 6.91 13.46 -0.67
N VAL A 102 6.59 12.39 -1.43
CA VAL A 102 7.02 11.03 -1.10
C VAL A 102 8.55 10.92 -1.09
N ASP A 103 9.23 11.51 -2.07
CA ASP A 103 10.71 11.53 -2.13
C ASP A 103 11.33 12.26 -0.93
N LYS A 104 10.70 13.34 -0.45
CA LYS A 104 11.16 14.05 0.74
C LYS A 104 10.98 13.20 2.00
N LEU A 105 9.80 12.65 2.21
CA LEU A 105 9.47 11.86 3.40
C LEU A 105 10.35 10.60 3.47
N ALA A 106 10.62 9.97 2.33
CA ALA A 106 11.54 8.84 2.22
C ALA A 106 12.98 9.20 2.63
N ARG A 107 13.49 10.36 2.17
CA ARG A 107 14.83 10.85 2.57
C ARG A 107 14.92 11.19 4.05
N GLU A 108 13.81 11.60 4.66
CA GLU A 108 13.70 11.81 6.12
C GLU A 108 13.55 10.49 6.89
N GLY A 109 13.47 9.34 6.22
CA GLY A 109 13.30 8.03 6.84
C GLY A 109 11.92 7.80 7.48
N ARG A 110 10.91 8.60 7.11
CA ARG A 110 9.56 8.49 7.67
C ARG A 110 8.83 7.26 7.11
N LYS A 111 8.08 6.61 7.99
CA LYS A 111 7.16 5.51 7.68
C LYS A 111 5.76 5.88 8.13
N PHE A 112 4.74 5.34 7.47
CA PHE A 112 3.34 5.63 7.73
C PHE A 112 2.54 4.34 7.88
N ASP A 113 1.70 4.28 8.92
CA ASP A 113 0.79 3.17 9.17
C ASP A 113 -0.45 3.27 8.28
N LEU A 114 -0.86 4.51 7.97
CA LEU A 114 -2.01 4.82 7.11
C LEU A 114 -1.63 5.84 6.06
N ILE A 115 -1.91 5.55 4.78
CA ILE A 115 -1.74 6.51 3.69
C ILE A 115 -3.07 6.67 2.95
N PHE A 116 -3.67 7.86 2.98
CA PHE A 116 -4.87 8.18 2.20
C PHE A 116 -4.47 8.70 0.81
N LEU A 117 -5.09 8.11 -0.22
CA LEU A 117 -5.02 8.53 -1.60
C LEU A 117 -6.43 8.85 -2.10
N ASP A 118 -6.74 10.14 -2.25
CA ASP A 118 -7.94 10.64 -2.94
C ASP A 118 -7.52 11.53 -4.12
N PRO A 119 -6.85 10.97 -5.14
CA PRO A 119 -6.37 11.76 -6.26
C PRO A 119 -7.54 12.21 -7.16
N PRO A 120 -7.34 13.26 -7.97
CA PRO A 120 -8.31 13.60 -9.01
C PRO A 120 -8.61 12.41 -9.94
N TYR A 121 -9.89 12.12 -10.14
CA TYR A 121 -10.34 10.94 -10.90
C TYR A 121 -9.78 10.89 -12.33
N ASN A 122 -9.59 9.66 -12.82
CA ASN A 122 -9.16 9.35 -14.19
C ASN A 122 -7.80 9.95 -14.62
N THR A 123 -6.92 10.27 -13.67
CA THR A 123 -5.56 10.75 -13.94
C THR A 123 -4.49 9.67 -13.93
N GLY A 124 -4.78 8.48 -13.36
CA GLY A 124 -3.79 7.44 -13.09
C GLY A 124 -2.83 7.76 -11.94
N ALA A 125 -3.08 8.84 -11.21
CA ALA A 125 -2.24 9.29 -10.09
C ALA A 125 -2.31 8.34 -8.88
N ASP A 126 -3.39 7.59 -8.72
CA ASP A 126 -3.53 6.51 -7.74
C ASP A 126 -2.45 5.43 -7.94
N THR A 127 -2.37 4.88 -9.16
CA THR A 127 -1.39 3.85 -9.52
C THR A 127 0.04 4.38 -9.37
N ALA A 128 0.32 5.57 -9.90
CA ALA A 128 1.64 6.19 -9.81
C ALA A 128 2.05 6.47 -8.35
N ALA A 129 1.12 6.90 -7.50
CA ALA A 129 1.39 7.12 -6.08
C ALA A 129 1.69 5.81 -5.35
N ILE A 130 0.92 4.74 -5.59
CA ILE A 130 1.16 3.43 -4.97
C ILE A 130 2.53 2.87 -5.39
N GLU A 131 2.87 2.94 -6.68
CA GLU A 131 4.19 2.53 -7.18
C GLU A 131 5.33 3.32 -6.52
N LEU A 132 5.17 4.63 -6.39
CA LEU A 132 6.18 5.47 -5.76
C LEU A 132 6.32 5.17 -4.26
N ILE A 133 5.20 5.05 -3.54
CA ILE A 133 5.14 4.67 -2.11
C ILE A 133 5.87 3.35 -1.88
N ALA A 134 5.59 2.35 -2.73
CA ALA A 134 6.25 1.04 -2.68
C ALA A 134 7.76 1.16 -2.95
N SER A 135 8.15 1.85 -4.02
CA SER A 135 9.56 1.99 -4.42
C SER A 135 10.42 2.75 -3.40
N ARG A 136 9.80 3.67 -2.64
CA ARG A 136 10.45 4.44 -1.57
C ARG A 136 10.31 3.78 -0.21
N GLY A 137 9.49 2.75 -0.12
CA GLY A 137 9.22 2.02 1.11
C GLY A 137 8.70 2.92 2.22
N ILE A 138 7.87 3.93 1.95
CA ILE A 138 7.38 4.82 3.03
C ILE A 138 6.17 4.24 3.79
N LEU A 139 5.59 3.14 3.31
CA LEU A 139 4.58 2.40 4.06
C LEU A 139 5.27 1.57 5.16
N ALA A 140 4.76 1.66 6.40
CA ALA A 140 5.21 0.83 7.51
C ALA A 140 4.83 -0.65 7.28
N ASP A 141 5.48 -1.57 7.99
CA ASP A 141 5.09 -2.97 7.99
C ASP A 141 3.73 -3.13 8.68
N GLY A 142 2.80 -3.84 8.04
CA GLY A 142 1.39 -3.87 8.46
C GLY A 142 0.59 -2.59 8.16
N GLY A 143 1.22 -1.58 7.57
CA GLY A 143 0.55 -0.36 7.13
C GLY A 143 -0.42 -0.61 5.96
N VAL A 144 -1.38 0.30 5.79
CA VAL A 144 -2.37 0.23 4.70
C VAL A 144 -2.49 1.55 3.96
N ILE A 145 -2.59 1.44 2.63
CA ILE A 145 -2.93 2.55 1.74
C ILE A 145 -4.44 2.47 1.49
N VAL A 146 -5.15 3.54 1.80
CA VAL A 146 -6.60 3.68 1.57
C VAL A 146 -6.80 4.52 0.33
N VAL A 147 -7.34 3.91 -0.73
CA VAL A 147 -7.54 4.56 -2.02
C VAL A 147 -9.03 4.85 -2.19
N GLU A 148 -9.40 6.11 -2.39
CA GLU A 148 -10.72 6.49 -2.89
C GLU A 148 -10.62 6.77 -4.39
N ARG A 149 -11.53 6.17 -5.17
CA ARG A 149 -11.62 6.39 -6.62
C ARG A 149 -13.06 6.43 -7.09
N ALA A 150 -13.28 6.95 -8.29
CA ALA A 150 -14.57 6.83 -8.95
C ALA A 150 -14.88 5.36 -9.24
N ARG A 151 -16.15 4.96 -9.04
CA ARG A 151 -16.61 3.59 -9.26
C ARG A 151 -16.40 3.10 -10.69
N GLU A 152 -16.62 3.99 -11.66
CA GLU A 152 -16.42 3.72 -13.09
C GLU A 152 -14.94 3.73 -13.51
N GLY A 153 -14.04 4.14 -12.62
CA GLY A 153 -12.60 4.11 -12.83
C GLY A 153 -12.04 2.69 -12.82
N LYS A 154 -10.89 2.49 -13.48
CA LYS A 154 -10.15 1.23 -13.36
C LYS A 154 -9.55 1.12 -11.96
N PRO A 155 -9.55 -0.06 -11.32
CA PRO A 155 -8.77 -0.29 -10.11
C PRO A 155 -7.30 0.06 -10.35
N PRO A 156 -6.58 0.58 -9.34
CA PRO A 156 -5.17 0.90 -9.48
C PRO A 156 -4.38 -0.38 -9.73
N ALA A 157 -3.36 -0.29 -10.58
CA ALA A 157 -2.40 -1.39 -10.66
C ALA A 157 -1.61 -1.43 -9.35
N THR A 158 -1.38 -2.66 -8.85
CA THR A 158 -0.55 -2.86 -7.66
C THR A 158 0.86 -3.28 -8.09
N PRO A 159 1.91 -2.66 -7.55
CA PRO A 159 3.28 -3.09 -7.81
C PRO A 159 3.52 -4.48 -7.21
N LYS A 160 4.61 -5.13 -7.65
CA LYS A 160 5.04 -6.40 -7.06
C LYS A 160 5.21 -6.26 -5.55
N GLY A 161 4.68 -7.23 -4.79
CA GLY A 161 4.71 -7.19 -3.32
C GLY A 161 3.58 -6.38 -2.68
N TYR A 162 2.58 -5.94 -3.45
CA TYR A 162 1.37 -5.28 -2.95
C TYR A 162 0.11 -5.93 -3.51
N ARG A 163 -1.00 -5.81 -2.80
CA ARG A 163 -2.31 -6.32 -3.24
C ARG A 163 -3.46 -5.45 -2.70
N ILE A 164 -4.61 -5.53 -3.36
CA ILE A 164 -5.86 -5.01 -2.82
C ILE A 164 -6.44 -6.07 -1.86
N THR A 165 -6.63 -5.73 -0.58
CA THR A 165 -7.14 -6.64 0.46
C THR A 165 -8.64 -6.48 0.71
N ASP A 166 -9.19 -5.29 0.48
CA ASP A 166 -10.63 -5.00 0.55
C ASP A 166 -10.99 -4.00 -0.55
N SER A 167 -12.21 -4.09 -1.09
CA SER A 167 -12.74 -3.20 -2.13
C SER A 167 -14.24 -3.08 -1.94
N ARG A 168 -14.72 -1.86 -1.66
CA ARG A 168 -16.14 -1.60 -1.35
C ARG A 168 -16.67 -0.41 -2.12
N ASP A 169 -17.81 -0.63 -2.77
CA ASP A 169 -18.54 0.40 -3.49
C ASP A 169 -19.43 1.24 -2.56
N TYR A 170 -19.32 2.56 -2.68
CA TYR A 170 -20.10 3.54 -1.94
C TYR A 170 -20.73 4.56 -2.88
N GLY A 171 -21.86 4.20 -3.48
CA GLY A 171 -22.55 5.07 -4.42
C GLY A 171 -21.74 5.26 -5.71
N SER A 172 -21.10 6.43 -5.86
CA SER A 172 -20.28 6.76 -7.02
C SER A 172 -18.77 6.61 -6.81
N SER A 173 -18.32 6.32 -5.59
CA SER A 173 -16.91 6.01 -5.30
C SER A 173 -16.73 4.55 -4.87
N THR A 174 -15.51 4.06 -5.02
CA THR A 174 -15.04 2.78 -4.49
C THR A 174 -13.87 3.07 -3.56
N VAL A 175 -13.87 2.45 -2.38
CA VAL A 175 -12.76 2.52 -1.42
C VAL A 175 -12.03 1.18 -1.44
N GLU A 176 -10.72 1.24 -1.64
CA GLU A 176 -9.84 0.07 -1.71
C GLU A 176 -8.74 0.15 -0.66
N LEU A 177 -8.45 -0.98 -0.03
CA LEU A 177 -7.33 -1.12 0.88
C LEU A 177 -6.19 -1.83 0.14
N VAL A 178 -5.03 -1.19 0.07
CA VAL A 178 -3.82 -1.74 -0.54
C VAL A 178 -2.77 -1.96 0.55
N GLU A 179 -2.30 -3.19 0.67
CA GLU A 179 -1.35 -3.62 1.70
C GLU A 179 -0.17 -4.34 1.05
N LYS A 180 0.95 -4.44 1.78
CA LYS A 180 2.04 -5.34 1.39
C LYS A 180 1.49 -6.77 1.30
N ALA A 181 1.82 -7.45 0.21
CA ALA A 181 1.50 -8.85 0.01
C ALA A 181 2.45 -9.70 0.87
N SER A 182 1.88 -10.65 1.62
CA SER A 182 2.69 -11.60 2.36
C SER A 182 3.49 -12.47 1.38
N ALA A 183 4.77 -12.69 1.67
CA ALA A 183 5.62 -13.47 0.78
C ALA A 183 6.49 -14.45 1.57
N CYS A 184 6.75 -15.60 0.97
CA CYS A 184 7.76 -16.54 1.47
C CYS A 184 8.69 -16.98 0.35
N CYS A 185 9.85 -17.51 0.71
CA CYS A 185 10.80 -18.06 -0.25
C CYS A 185 11.12 -19.53 0.02
N LEU A 186 10.86 -20.39 -0.97
CA LEU A 186 11.37 -21.74 -1.05
C LEU A 186 12.74 -21.69 -1.75
N THR A 187 13.80 -21.86 -0.98
CA THR A 187 15.17 -21.83 -1.49
C THR A 187 15.73 -23.23 -1.65
N GLY A 188 16.43 -23.49 -2.74
CA GLY A 188 17.08 -24.78 -2.94
C GLY A 188 17.80 -24.89 -4.26
N THR A 189 18.59 -25.94 -4.41
CA THR A 189 19.20 -26.28 -5.71
C THR A 189 18.15 -26.88 -6.66
N PHE A 190 17.14 -27.59 -6.15
CA PHE A 190 16.04 -28.15 -6.94
C PHE A 190 16.50 -28.95 -8.17
N ASP A 191 17.33 -29.98 -7.94
CA ASP A 191 17.86 -30.85 -8.98
C ASP A 191 17.69 -32.35 -8.61
N PRO A 192 16.52 -32.96 -8.88
CA PRO A 192 15.33 -32.39 -9.52
C PRO A 192 14.37 -31.69 -8.54
N PHE A 193 13.36 -31.00 -9.07
CA PHE A 193 12.20 -30.55 -8.31
C PHE A 193 11.25 -31.74 -8.07
N THR A 194 11.05 -32.13 -6.82
CA THR A 194 10.30 -33.33 -6.42
C THR A 194 8.89 -33.00 -5.94
N LEU A 195 8.05 -34.02 -5.78
CA LEU A 195 6.70 -33.89 -5.18
C LEU A 195 6.74 -33.35 -3.74
N GLY A 196 7.84 -33.57 -3.00
CA GLY A 196 8.01 -32.99 -1.67
C GLY A 196 8.14 -31.46 -1.71
N HIS A 197 8.84 -30.92 -2.70
CA HIS A 197 8.90 -29.47 -2.91
C HIS A 197 7.56 -28.91 -3.37
N GLU A 198 6.82 -29.67 -4.19
CA GLU A 198 5.47 -29.30 -4.62
C GLU A 198 4.49 -29.25 -3.44
N TYR A 199 4.57 -30.19 -2.51
CA TYR A 199 3.78 -30.15 -1.27
C TYR A 199 4.08 -28.91 -0.42
N LEU A 200 5.37 -28.56 -0.23
CA LEU A 200 5.74 -27.33 0.49
C LEU A 200 5.23 -26.07 -0.21
N LEU A 201 5.25 -26.05 -1.55
CA LEU A 201 4.65 -24.99 -2.34
C LEU A 201 3.14 -24.89 -2.11
N GLU A 202 2.42 -26.01 -2.07
CA GLU A 202 0.97 -25.99 -1.78
C GLU A 202 0.67 -25.46 -0.38
N CYS A 203 1.45 -25.86 0.63
CA CYS A 203 1.35 -25.29 1.98
C CYS A 203 1.58 -23.78 1.96
N ALA A 204 2.67 -23.34 1.32
CA ALA A 204 3.01 -21.93 1.22
C ALA A 204 1.94 -21.10 0.51
N LEU A 205 1.34 -21.61 -0.57
CA LEU A 205 0.28 -20.92 -1.31
C LEU A 205 -1.03 -20.75 -0.53
N ASN A 206 -1.23 -21.51 0.55
CA ASN A 206 -2.39 -21.36 1.44
C ASN A 206 -2.19 -20.27 2.50
N GLU A 207 -0.94 -19.92 2.80
CA GLU A 207 -0.59 -18.98 3.87
C GLU A 207 -0.10 -17.64 3.32
N PHE A 208 0.63 -17.65 2.20
CA PHE A 208 1.29 -16.48 1.64
C PHE A 208 0.68 -16.06 0.30
N ASP A 209 0.66 -14.76 0.08
CA ASP A 209 0.16 -14.17 -1.17
C ASP A 209 1.06 -14.45 -2.34
N VAL A 210 2.37 -14.46 -2.12
CA VAL A 210 3.40 -14.68 -3.15
C VAL A 210 4.40 -15.71 -2.66
N VAL A 211 4.64 -16.75 -3.46
CA VAL A 211 5.67 -17.76 -3.18
C VAL A 211 6.80 -17.62 -4.17
N TYR A 212 8.00 -17.33 -3.66
CA TYR A 212 9.22 -17.29 -4.46
C TYR A 212 9.89 -18.67 -4.41
N ILE A 213 10.21 -19.24 -5.57
CA ILE A 213 11.05 -20.43 -5.69
C ILE A 213 12.41 -19.97 -6.21
N ALA A 214 13.36 -19.81 -5.29
CA ALA A 214 14.71 -19.35 -5.60
C ALA A 214 15.63 -20.55 -5.85
N VAL A 215 15.97 -20.77 -7.13
CA VAL A 215 16.93 -21.79 -7.54
C VAL A 215 18.35 -21.28 -7.26
N LEU A 216 18.91 -21.69 -6.13
CA LEU A 216 20.23 -21.23 -5.71
C LEU A 216 21.34 -21.95 -6.49
N VAL A 217 22.32 -21.18 -6.94
CA VAL A 217 23.55 -21.68 -7.54
C VAL A 217 24.58 -21.89 -6.43
N ASN A 218 24.87 -23.16 -6.13
CA ASN A 218 25.92 -23.52 -5.20
C ASN A 218 27.10 -24.13 -5.98
N PRO A 219 28.27 -23.47 -6.02
CA PRO A 219 29.43 -23.96 -6.77
C PRO A 219 30.01 -25.28 -6.22
N GLU A 220 29.74 -25.62 -4.97
CA GLU A 220 30.20 -26.87 -4.33
C GLU A 220 29.30 -28.07 -4.68
N LYS A 221 28.10 -27.83 -5.24
CA LYS A 221 27.17 -28.91 -5.62
C LYS A 221 27.28 -29.22 -7.10
N VAL A 222 27.52 -30.48 -7.40
CA VAL A 222 27.41 -31.01 -8.77
C VAL A 222 25.93 -31.17 -9.12
N THR A 223 25.46 -30.38 -10.09
CA THR A 223 24.07 -30.47 -10.60
C THR A 223 24.05 -31.08 -12.00
N SER A 224 23.06 -31.94 -12.24
CA SER A 224 22.76 -32.56 -13.53
C SER A 224 22.18 -31.58 -14.56
N LEU A 225 21.56 -30.49 -14.10
CA LEU A 225 20.91 -29.49 -14.95
C LEU A 225 21.45 -28.07 -14.68
N SER A 226 21.57 -27.28 -15.75
CA SER A 226 21.90 -25.85 -15.63
C SER A 226 20.81 -25.11 -14.83
N PRO A 227 21.15 -23.99 -14.14
CA PRO A 227 20.17 -23.20 -13.40
C PRO A 227 18.95 -22.81 -14.24
N GLU A 228 19.15 -22.44 -15.51
CA GLU A 228 18.08 -22.03 -16.43
C GLU A 228 17.16 -23.20 -16.78
N LYS A 229 17.72 -24.41 -16.97
CA LYS A 229 16.93 -25.62 -17.21
C LYS A 229 16.10 -25.99 -15.98
N ARG A 230 16.66 -25.85 -14.78
CA ARG A 230 15.96 -26.09 -13.51
C ARG A 230 14.80 -25.11 -13.33
N VAL A 231 15.05 -23.81 -13.47
CA VAL A 231 13.99 -22.78 -13.46
C VAL A 231 12.90 -23.11 -14.47
N LYS A 232 13.27 -23.43 -15.72
CA LYS A 232 12.31 -23.75 -16.78
C LYS A 232 11.43 -24.96 -16.42
N LEU A 233 12.02 -26.02 -15.89
CA LEU A 233 11.28 -27.23 -15.47
C LEU A 233 10.34 -26.92 -14.31
N ILE A 234 10.81 -26.22 -13.28
CA ILE A 234 10.00 -25.81 -12.13
C ILE A 234 8.82 -24.96 -12.61
N THR A 235 9.07 -23.93 -13.43
CA THR A 235 8.03 -23.07 -14.00
C THR A 235 6.98 -23.87 -14.77
N GLN A 236 7.38 -24.95 -15.47
CA GLN A 236 6.43 -25.86 -16.13
C GLN A 236 5.60 -26.67 -15.14
N CYS A 237 6.23 -27.24 -14.10
CA CYS A 237 5.55 -28.01 -13.06
C CYS A 237 4.52 -27.17 -12.32
N VAL A 238 4.88 -25.94 -11.95
CA VAL A 238 4.04 -25.08 -11.13
C VAL A 238 3.00 -24.29 -11.93
N ARG A 239 2.98 -24.42 -13.26
CA ARG A 239 2.05 -23.69 -14.14
C ARG A 239 0.57 -23.97 -13.84
N LYS A 240 0.26 -25.10 -13.22
CA LYS A 240 -1.11 -25.46 -12.81
C LYS A 240 -1.61 -24.62 -11.62
N TYR A 241 -0.71 -24.01 -10.86
CA TYR A 241 -1.04 -23.12 -9.76
C TYR A 241 -1.25 -21.68 -10.26
N ARG A 242 -1.96 -20.86 -9.48
CA ARG A 242 -2.34 -19.46 -9.80
C ARG A 242 -1.13 -18.54 -10.06
N ARG A 243 -1.37 -17.31 -10.50
CA ARG A 243 -0.38 -16.29 -10.96
C ARG A 243 0.55 -15.69 -9.87
N ASN A 244 0.78 -16.38 -8.75
CA ASN A 244 1.47 -15.80 -7.60
C ASN A 244 2.78 -16.52 -7.24
N ILE A 245 3.33 -17.28 -8.18
CA ILE A 245 4.61 -17.97 -8.01
C ILE A 245 5.66 -17.27 -8.86
N VAL A 246 6.76 -16.89 -8.22
CA VAL A 246 7.93 -16.34 -8.90
C VAL A 246 9.01 -17.42 -8.88
N THR A 247 9.44 -17.88 -10.06
CA THR A 247 10.53 -18.85 -10.17
C THR A 247 11.71 -18.21 -10.89
N GLU A 248 12.83 -18.09 -10.21
CA GLU A 248 14.06 -17.52 -10.75
C GLU A 248 15.29 -18.19 -10.12
N TYR A 249 16.45 -18.06 -10.77
CA TYR A 249 17.70 -18.49 -10.17
C TYR A 249 18.42 -17.30 -9.57
N TYR A 250 19.23 -17.56 -8.54
CA TYR A 250 20.03 -16.53 -7.89
C TYR A 250 21.43 -17.06 -7.56
N GLU A 251 22.43 -16.26 -7.91
CA GLU A 251 23.83 -16.48 -7.59
C GLU A 251 24.18 -15.65 -6.36
N GLY A 252 24.21 -16.30 -5.20
CA GLY A 252 24.45 -15.64 -3.92
C GLY A 252 23.78 -16.38 -2.77
N LEU A 253 23.73 -15.72 -1.61
CA LEU A 253 23.10 -16.30 -0.42
C LEU A 253 21.58 -16.15 -0.48
N ALA A 254 20.88 -17.15 0.08
CA ALA A 254 19.43 -17.11 0.26
C ALA A 254 18.95 -15.82 0.94
N ILE A 255 19.68 -15.37 1.97
CA ILE A 255 19.34 -14.19 2.75
C ILE A 255 19.40 -12.90 1.91
N ASP A 256 20.35 -12.80 0.98
CA ASP A 256 20.49 -11.63 0.12
C ASP A 256 19.37 -11.58 -0.92
N TYR A 257 18.95 -12.75 -1.40
CA TYR A 257 17.78 -12.88 -2.26
C TYR A 257 16.49 -12.45 -1.55
N CYS A 258 16.27 -12.92 -0.32
CA CYS A 258 15.09 -12.55 0.47
C CYS A 258 15.06 -11.04 0.74
N LYS A 259 16.18 -10.45 1.20
CA LYS A 259 16.30 -8.99 1.41
C LYS A 259 16.01 -8.19 0.14
N LYS A 260 16.56 -8.62 -1.01
CA LYS A 260 16.35 -7.95 -2.30
C LYS A 260 14.87 -7.92 -2.72
N ASN A 261 14.09 -8.91 -2.31
CA ASN A 261 12.69 -9.07 -2.69
C ASN A 261 11.69 -8.69 -1.58
N ASP A 262 12.15 -8.06 -0.48
CA ASP A 262 11.33 -7.72 0.70
C ASP A 262 10.57 -8.94 1.28
N ILE A 263 11.25 -10.09 1.34
CA ILE A 263 10.71 -11.34 1.89
C ILE A 263 11.23 -11.49 3.32
N GLU A 264 10.32 -11.60 4.30
CA GLU A 264 10.69 -11.97 5.67
C GLU A 264 11.21 -13.42 5.72
N TYR A 265 12.30 -13.66 6.46
CA TYR A 265 13.05 -14.92 6.49
C TYR A 265 13.47 -15.32 7.90
#